data_AF-A0A849WPZ2-F1
#
_entry.id   AF-A0A849WPZ2-F1
#
_cell.length_a   1.000
_cell.length_b   1.000
_cell.length_c   1.000
_cell.angle_alpha   90.00
_cell.angle_beta   90.00
_cell.angle_gamma   90.00
#
_symmetry.space_group_name_H-M   'P 1'
#
loop_
_entity.id
_entity.type
_entity.pdbx_description
1 polymer ?
#
loop_
_entity_poly.entity_id
_entity_poly.type
_entity_poly.pdbx_seq_one_letter_code
_entity_poly.pdbx_strand_id
1 'polypeptide(L)'
;MPKTKIISSLLETYWNEFLEQKISPQDITGLFILTYFRLFQEENFFQISGVKRHISLEGKTPKSYLIEQDQHLLSLLKTSRFKDLYSFFSSVNLKKTKGIVLKSLCLWYQGEFKLEVYDHIPSPLEVLHLQTLGKRCISLLRTPEELSRTYDHGRNVQEFLFHDLEHAWQMFSDPTLTPLQIEMSKKLLALNQKGVFEEILAIPVLKKELDYIFSDMNTHPSHTLMSLKSIILKFHKKDDPSSRLSEPNEKAFQSHWNFLAKELI
;
A
#
# COMPACT_ATOMS: atom_id res chain seq x y z
N MET A 1 -23.71 19.65 1.86
CA MET A 1 -23.15 18.57 1.02
C MET A 1 -22.76 17.38 1.90
N PRO A 2 -22.81 16.13 1.39
CA PRO A 2 -22.27 14.97 2.11
C PRO A 2 -20.80 15.22 2.49
N LYS A 3 -20.39 14.78 3.69
CA LYS A 3 -19.02 14.97 4.21
C LYS A 3 -17.95 14.48 3.23
N THR A 4 -18.21 13.36 2.56
CA THR A 4 -17.34 12.77 1.52
C THR A 4 -17.13 13.69 0.33
N LYS A 5 -18.12 14.48 -0.10
CA LYS A 5 -17.95 15.43 -1.22
C LYS A 5 -17.04 16.61 -0.85
N ILE A 6 -17.14 17.10 0.39
CA ILE A 6 -16.28 18.20 0.87
C ILE A 6 -14.83 17.69 0.96
N ILE A 7 -14.63 16.53 1.60
CA ILE A 7 -13.31 15.91 1.72
C ILE A 7 -12.72 15.59 0.35
N SER A 8 -13.51 15.02 -0.56
CA SER A 8 -13.07 14.74 -1.94
C SER A 8 -12.60 16.00 -2.66
N SER A 9 -13.36 17.10 -2.58
CA SER A 9 -12.97 18.38 -3.19
C SER A 9 -11.66 18.93 -2.62
N LEU A 10 -11.41 18.74 -1.32
CA LEU A 10 -10.17 19.15 -0.67
C LEU A 10 -8.98 18.30 -1.15
N LEU A 11 -9.14 16.98 -1.16
CA LEU A 11 -8.12 16.06 -1.66
C LEU A 11 -7.79 16.30 -3.14
N GLU A 12 -8.79 16.65 -3.96
CA GLU A 12 -8.57 17.06 -5.36
C GLU A 12 -7.74 18.34 -5.46
N THR A 13 -7.96 19.29 -4.55
CA THR A 13 -7.17 20.53 -4.50
C THR A 13 -5.70 20.21 -4.22
N TYR A 14 -5.42 19.37 -3.22
CA TYR A 14 -4.05 18.92 -2.93
C TYR A 14 -3.45 18.12 -4.11
N TRP A 15 -4.25 17.27 -4.75
CA TRP A 15 -3.80 16.52 -5.93
C TRP A 15 -3.39 17.44 -7.08
N ASN A 16 -4.17 18.48 -7.37
CA ASN A 16 -3.82 19.46 -8.39
C ASN A 16 -2.53 20.24 -8.02
N GLU A 17 -2.36 20.63 -6.76
CA GLU A 17 -1.12 21.25 -6.29
C GLU A 17 0.10 20.33 -6.46
N PHE A 18 -0.07 19.02 -6.25
CA PHE A 18 0.97 18.03 -6.50
C PHE A 18 1.29 17.87 -7.99
N LEU A 19 0.28 17.80 -8.86
CA LEU A 19 0.48 17.75 -10.32
C LEU A 19 1.18 19.01 -10.84
N GLU A 20 0.89 20.16 -10.25
CA GLU A 20 1.56 21.44 -10.51
C GLU A 20 2.94 21.56 -9.84
N GLN A 21 3.41 20.51 -9.16
CA GLN A 21 4.71 20.44 -8.46
C GLN A 21 4.88 21.50 -7.35
N LYS A 22 3.78 22.00 -6.81
CA LYS A 22 3.79 22.95 -5.68
C LYS A 22 4.05 22.27 -4.34
N ILE A 23 3.72 21.00 -4.23
CA ILE A 23 3.95 20.16 -3.04
C ILE A 23 4.64 18.86 -3.44
N SER A 24 5.45 18.32 -2.53
CA SER A 24 6.19 17.07 -2.76
C SER A 24 5.28 15.83 -2.66
N PRO A 25 5.69 14.65 -3.19
CA PRO A 25 5.01 13.38 -2.95
C PRO A 25 4.77 13.06 -1.46
N GLN A 26 5.74 13.42 -0.61
CA GLN A 26 5.66 13.20 0.82
C GLN A 26 4.67 14.15 1.49
N ASP A 27 4.62 15.41 1.06
CA ASP A 27 3.69 16.41 1.57
C ASP A 27 2.25 16.05 1.20
N ILE A 28 1.97 15.71 -0.06
CA ILE A 28 0.62 15.29 -0.46
C ILE A 28 0.16 14.05 0.32
N THR A 29 1.04 13.06 0.50
CA THR A 29 0.72 11.87 1.31
C THR A 29 0.41 12.25 2.75
N GLY A 30 1.20 13.14 3.36
CA GLY A 30 0.95 13.66 4.69
C GLY A 30 -0.40 14.38 4.82
N LEU A 31 -0.75 15.21 3.84
CA LEU A 31 -2.05 15.91 3.78
C LEU A 31 -3.22 14.93 3.64
N PHE A 32 -3.07 13.88 2.84
CA PHE A 32 -4.06 12.80 2.72
C PHE A 32 -4.29 12.09 4.06
N ILE A 33 -3.21 11.73 4.76
CA ILE A 33 -3.29 11.12 6.10
C ILE A 33 -4.07 12.02 7.06
N LEU A 34 -3.72 13.30 7.15
CA LEU A 34 -4.39 14.27 8.02
C LEU A 34 -5.87 14.44 7.66
N THR A 35 -6.19 14.42 6.37
CA THR A 35 -7.54 14.57 5.86
C THR A 35 -8.40 13.33 6.13
N TYR A 36 -7.85 12.13 5.96
CA TYR A 36 -8.55 10.89 6.28
C TYR A 36 -8.88 10.77 7.77
N PHE A 37 -7.98 11.18 8.66
CA PHE A 37 -8.29 11.22 10.11
C PHE A 37 -9.54 12.05 10.42
N ARG A 38 -9.73 13.17 9.70
CA ARG A 38 -10.92 14.01 9.84
C ARG A 38 -12.16 13.35 9.27
N LEU A 39 -12.02 12.63 8.15
CA LEU A 39 -13.11 11.89 7.53
C LEU A 39 -13.66 10.82 8.50
N PHE A 40 -12.78 10.06 9.15
CA PHE A 40 -13.15 8.96 10.04
C PHE A 40 -13.34 9.36 11.52
N GLN A 41 -13.11 10.63 11.87
CA GLN A 41 -13.36 11.21 13.20
C GLN A 41 -12.70 10.43 14.35
N GLU A 42 -11.47 9.96 14.13
CA GLU A 42 -10.75 9.27 15.20
C GLU A 42 -10.27 10.27 16.26
N GLU A 43 -10.98 10.35 17.38
CA GLU A 43 -10.58 11.21 18.50
C GLU A 43 -9.24 10.78 19.11
N ASN A 44 -8.43 11.77 19.54
CA ASN A 44 -7.19 11.58 20.30
C ASN A 44 -6.14 10.66 19.66
N PHE A 45 -6.06 10.66 18.32
CA PHE A 45 -5.23 9.72 17.58
C PHE A 45 -3.73 10.03 17.61
N PHE A 46 -3.37 11.31 17.55
CA PHE A 46 -1.97 11.76 17.64
C PHE A 46 -1.55 11.93 19.10
N GLN A 47 -0.42 11.32 19.45
CA GLN A 47 0.24 11.50 20.73
C GLN A 47 1.64 12.06 20.52
N ILE A 48 1.96 13.18 21.17
CA ILE A 48 3.30 13.77 21.08
C ILE A 48 4.32 12.81 21.71
N SER A 49 5.39 12.51 20.99
CA SER A 49 6.50 11.70 21.49
C SER A 49 7.09 12.30 22.77
N GLY A 50 7.17 11.51 23.83
CA GLY A 50 7.74 11.93 25.12
C GLY A 50 6.83 12.75 26.04
N VAL A 51 5.58 13.05 25.65
CA VAL A 51 4.61 13.77 26.50
C VAL A 51 3.28 13.00 26.55
N LYS A 52 2.76 12.70 27.74
CA LYS A 52 1.42 12.09 27.92
C LYS A 52 0.24 13.04 27.59
N ARG A 53 0.49 14.16 26.91
CA ARG A 53 -0.56 15.11 26.50
C ARG A 53 -1.07 14.72 25.12
N HIS A 54 -2.39 14.66 24.98
CA HIS A 54 -3.06 14.40 23.72
C HIS A 54 -3.21 15.68 22.92
N ILE A 55 -3.06 15.58 21.59
CA ILE A 55 -3.54 16.63 20.69
C ILE A 55 -5.03 16.36 20.52
N SER A 56 -5.85 17.02 21.34
CA SER A 56 -7.30 17.04 21.11
C SER A 56 -7.58 18.05 19.99
N LEU A 57 -8.22 17.57 18.91
CA LEU A 57 -8.75 18.42 17.84
C LEU A 57 -10.19 18.87 18.17
N GLU A 58 -10.53 18.99 19.46
CA GLU A 58 -11.90 19.29 19.91
C GLU A 58 -12.38 20.68 19.51
N GLY A 59 -13.45 20.68 18.71
CA GLY A 59 -14.46 21.72 18.61
C GLY A 59 -15.79 21.09 18.18
N LYS A 60 -16.85 21.24 19.00
CA LYS A 60 -18.21 20.76 18.70
C LYS A 60 -18.66 21.28 17.33
N THR A 61 -19.05 20.42 16.40
CA THR A 61 -19.29 20.78 14.99
C THR A 61 -20.72 21.21 14.65
N PRO A 62 -20.94 22.43 14.14
CA PRO A 62 -21.90 22.72 13.07
C PRO A 62 -21.27 22.43 11.69
N LYS A 63 -22.11 22.07 10.70
CA LYS A 63 -21.70 21.70 9.32
C LYS A 63 -20.90 22.78 8.54
N SER A 64 -20.87 24.03 9.01
CA SER A 64 -20.13 25.15 8.40
C SER A 64 -18.65 25.23 8.81
N TYR A 65 -18.20 24.44 9.80
CA TYR A 65 -16.87 24.55 10.41
C TYR A 65 -15.73 23.83 9.66
N LEU A 66 -16.04 23.03 8.64
CA LEU A 66 -15.03 22.21 7.95
C LEU A 66 -14.07 23.05 7.09
N ILE A 67 -14.50 24.21 6.58
CA ILE A 67 -13.69 25.07 5.69
C ILE A 67 -12.75 26.00 6.48
N GLU A 68 -13.17 26.50 7.65
CA GLU A 68 -12.32 27.36 8.50
C GLU A 68 -11.19 26.57 9.20
N GLN A 69 -11.37 25.27 9.41
CA GLN A 69 -10.35 24.42 10.03
C GLN A 69 -9.20 24.02 9.10
N ASP A 70 -9.32 24.24 7.78
CA ASP A 70 -8.21 24.03 6.84
C ASP A 70 -7.18 25.14 6.95
N GLN A 71 -7.64 26.39 7.12
CA GLN A 71 -6.78 27.46 7.58
C GLN A 71 -6.26 27.19 8.99
N HIS A 72 -6.99 26.47 9.86
CA HIS A 72 -6.53 26.14 11.22
C HIS A 72 -5.45 25.05 11.27
N LEU A 73 -5.44 24.06 10.37
CA LEU A 73 -4.40 23.00 10.38
C LEU A 73 -3.14 23.50 9.67
N LEU A 74 -3.31 24.22 8.56
CA LEU A 74 -2.25 25.02 7.98
C LEU A 74 -1.80 26.13 8.92
N SER A 75 -2.69 26.73 9.74
CA SER A 75 -2.29 27.69 10.77
C SER A 75 -1.68 27.00 11.98
N LEU A 76 -2.04 25.79 12.39
CA LEU A 76 -1.36 25.02 13.44
C LEU A 76 0.08 24.69 13.02
N LEU A 77 0.29 24.39 11.74
CA LEU A 77 1.63 24.30 11.15
C LEU A 77 2.31 25.67 11.09
N LYS A 78 1.59 26.78 10.82
CA LYS A 78 2.15 28.14 10.79
C LYS A 78 2.28 28.84 12.17
N THR A 79 1.61 28.38 13.23
CA THR A 79 1.49 29.04 14.55
C THR A 79 2.44 28.43 15.60
N SER A 80 3.67 28.11 15.17
CA SER A 80 4.87 28.13 16.03
C SER A 80 5.29 26.90 16.84
N ARG A 81 4.97 25.66 16.43
CA ARG A 81 5.66 24.45 17.00
C ARG A 81 6.37 23.55 15.98
N PHE A 82 5.88 23.47 14.75
CA PHE A 82 6.47 22.65 13.69
C PHE A 82 6.79 23.52 12.49
N LYS A 83 7.90 23.23 11.80
CA LYS A 83 8.38 24.03 10.66
C LYS A 83 7.70 23.60 9.35
N ASP A 84 7.35 22.32 9.27
CA ASP A 84 6.89 21.61 8.08
C ASP A 84 6.14 20.32 8.49
N LEU A 85 5.59 19.59 7.52
CA LEU A 85 4.90 18.31 7.77
C LEU A 85 5.84 17.24 8.32
N TYR A 86 7.09 17.21 7.87
CA TYR A 86 8.10 16.27 8.39
C TYR A 86 8.35 16.45 9.90
N SER A 87 8.58 17.68 10.36
CA SER A 87 8.77 17.99 11.79
C SER A 87 7.51 17.70 12.61
N PHE A 88 6.32 17.86 12.03
CA PHE A 88 5.09 17.39 12.66
C PHE A 88 5.07 15.87 12.80
N PHE A 89 5.21 15.11 11.72
CA PHE A 89 5.10 13.65 11.74
C PHE A 89 6.21 12.96 12.54
N SER A 90 7.42 13.52 12.57
CA SER A 90 8.53 13.02 13.40
C SER A 90 8.29 13.22 14.91
N SER A 91 7.39 14.14 15.29
CA SER A 91 7.12 14.49 16.68
C SER A 91 5.90 13.80 17.28
N VAL A 92 5.13 13.07 16.47
CA VAL A 92 3.87 12.44 16.88
C VAL A 92 3.88 10.95 16.62
N ASN A 93 3.10 10.21 17.40
CA ASN A 93 2.77 8.80 17.17
C ASN A 93 1.28 8.65 16.92
N LEU A 94 0.93 7.59 16.21
CA LEU A 94 -0.43 7.15 15.96
C LEU A 94 -0.82 6.11 17.02
N LYS A 95 -1.86 6.37 17.82
CA LYS A 95 -2.24 5.48 18.94
C LYS A 95 -2.64 4.05 18.53
N LYS A 96 -3.17 3.87 17.32
CA LYS A 96 -3.73 2.58 16.86
C LYS A 96 -3.01 1.95 15.69
N THR A 97 -1.99 2.60 15.13
CA THR A 97 -1.18 1.97 14.10
C THR A 97 0.09 1.42 14.72
N LYS A 98 0.70 0.43 14.05
CA LYS A 98 2.10 0.13 14.28
C LYS A 98 2.85 1.45 14.00
N GLY A 99 3.70 1.91 14.92
CA GLY A 99 4.44 3.17 14.75
C GLY A 99 5.30 3.25 13.48
N ILE A 100 5.41 2.12 12.76
CA ILE A 100 6.05 2.00 11.45
C ILE A 100 5.41 2.89 10.37
N VAL A 101 4.11 3.21 10.41
CA VAL A 101 3.45 4.00 9.34
C VAL A 101 4.08 5.40 9.23
N LEU A 102 4.11 6.17 10.32
CA LEU A 102 4.74 7.50 10.31
C LEU A 102 6.26 7.40 10.17
N LYS A 103 6.87 6.33 10.67
CA LYS A 103 8.30 6.10 10.50
C LYS A 103 8.66 5.89 9.02
N SER A 104 7.87 5.12 8.27
CA SER A 104 8.01 4.96 6.82
C SER A 104 7.90 6.29 6.10
N LEU A 105 6.90 7.10 6.45
CA LEU A 105 6.73 8.43 5.88
C LEU A 105 7.94 9.32 6.18
N CYS A 106 8.45 9.31 7.42
CA CYS A 106 9.64 10.08 7.79
C CYS A 106 10.91 9.62 7.04
N LEU A 107 11.11 8.31 6.89
CA LEU A 107 12.22 7.77 6.11
C LEU A 107 12.09 8.11 4.62
N TRP A 108 10.86 8.22 4.11
CA TRP A 108 10.63 8.70 2.75
C TRP A 108 10.94 10.21 2.59
N TYR A 109 10.61 11.05 3.58
CA TYR A 109 11.06 12.45 3.61
C TYR A 109 12.59 12.58 3.61
N GLN A 110 13.29 11.62 4.22
CA GLN A 110 14.74 11.57 4.25
C GLN A 110 15.37 11.01 2.95
N GLY A 111 14.54 10.51 2.02
CA GLY A 111 15.01 9.90 0.78
C GLY A 111 15.48 8.44 0.91
N GLU A 112 15.31 7.82 2.09
CA GLU A 112 15.72 6.44 2.35
C GLU A 112 14.75 5.43 1.70
N PHE A 113 13.47 5.78 1.63
CA PHE A 113 12.44 4.92 1.02
C PHE A 113 12.12 5.41 -0.40
N LYS A 114 12.07 4.49 -1.36
CA LYS A 114 11.77 4.79 -2.77
C LYS A 114 10.30 4.51 -3.08
N LEU A 115 9.44 5.49 -2.84
CA LEU A 115 7.99 5.36 -3.05
C LEU A 115 7.51 6.21 -4.22
N GLU A 116 6.51 5.72 -4.94
CA GLU A 116 5.80 6.42 -6.01
C GLU A 116 4.32 6.61 -5.69
N VAL A 117 3.79 7.77 -6.01
CA VAL A 117 2.40 8.14 -5.73
C VAL A 117 1.52 7.84 -6.95
N TYR A 118 0.40 7.18 -6.71
CA TYR A 118 -0.61 6.87 -7.73
C TYR A 118 -1.97 7.45 -7.31
N ASP A 119 -2.76 7.90 -8.29
CA ASP A 119 -4.16 8.27 -8.11
C ASP A 119 -5.15 7.11 -8.21
N HIS A 120 -4.64 5.91 -8.44
CA HIS A 120 -5.40 4.68 -8.54
C HIS A 120 -4.66 3.54 -7.82
N ILE A 121 -5.31 2.39 -7.71
CA ILE A 121 -4.65 1.15 -7.26
C ILE A 121 -4.01 0.51 -8.50
N PRO A 122 -2.67 0.38 -8.58
CA PRO A 122 -2.02 -0.24 -9.72
C PRO A 122 -2.44 -1.70 -9.87
N SER A 123 -2.48 -2.19 -11.11
CA SER A 123 -2.70 -3.59 -11.41
C SER A 123 -1.56 -4.46 -10.86
N PRO A 124 -1.77 -5.76 -10.65
CA PRO A 124 -0.71 -6.66 -10.18
C PRO A 124 0.57 -6.64 -11.03
N LEU A 125 0.45 -6.49 -12.36
CA LEU A 125 1.61 -6.40 -13.24
C LEU A 125 2.34 -5.06 -13.11
N GLU A 126 1.62 -3.96 -12.91
CA GLU A 126 2.23 -2.66 -12.63
C GLU A 126 2.98 -2.68 -11.31
N VAL A 127 2.38 -3.27 -10.26
CA VAL A 127 3.05 -3.48 -8.97
C VAL A 127 4.31 -4.31 -9.18
N LEU A 128 4.21 -5.51 -9.80
CA LEU A 128 5.36 -6.38 -10.07
C LEU A 128 6.49 -5.64 -10.79
N HIS A 129 6.16 -4.87 -11.83
CA HIS A 129 7.12 -4.06 -12.57
C HIS A 129 7.80 -3.03 -11.66
N LEU A 130 7.03 -2.30 -10.85
CA LEU A 130 7.55 -1.33 -9.89
C LEU A 130 8.50 -1.99 -8.88
N GLN A 131 8.20 -3.21 -8.42
CA GLN A 131 9.07 -3.94 -7.50
C GLN A 131 10.43 -4.28 -8.13
N THR A 132 10.48 -4.55 -9.43
CA THR A 132 11.75 -4.81 -10.14
C THR A 132 12.70 -3.62 -10.14
N LEU A 133 12.16 -2.41 -9.95
CA LEU A 133 12.90 -1.15 -9.88
C LEU A 133 13.32 -0.80 -8.45
N GLY A 134 13.00 -1.65 -7.47
CA GLY A 134 13.28 -1.37 -6.06
C GLY A 134 12.38 -0.28 -5.48
N LYS A 135 11.14 -0.17 -5.98
CA LYS A 135 10.16 0.84 -5.58
C LYS A 135 8.90 0.20 -5.00
N ARG A 136 8.11 1.01 -4.30
CA ARG A 136 6.75 0.68 -3.81
C ARG A 136 5.78 1.80 -4.16
N CYS A 137 4.51 1.46 -4.30
CA CYS A 137 3.46 2.44 -4.60
C CYS A 137 2.77 2.90 -3.32
N ILE A 138 2.26 4.12 -3.36
CA ILE A 138 1.30 4.69 -2.42
C ILE A 138 0.08 5.13 -3.24
N SER A 139 -1.09 4.57 -2.96
CA SER A 139 -2.33 4.95 -3.64
C SER A 139 -3.09 6.02 -2.85
N LEU A 140 -3.30 7.18 -3.47
CA LEU A 140 -3.98 8.34 -2.90
C LEU A 140 -5.38 8.50 -3.51
N LEU A 141 -6.34 7.76 -2.94
CA LEU A 141 -7.71 7.66 -3.42
C LEU A 141 -8.58 8.81 -2.89
N ARG A 142 -9.35 9.49 -3.73
CA ARG A 142 -9.93 10.80 -3.38
C ARG A 142 -11.33 11.08 -3.88
N THR A 143 -11.86 10.27 -4.80
CA THR A 143 -13.22 10.45 -5.30
C THR A 143 -14.26 10.06 -4.25
N PRO A 144 -15.48 10.63 -4.27
CA PRO A 144 -16.50 10.28 -3.28
C PRO A 144 -16.82 8.78 -3.24
N GLU A 145 -16.76 8.12 -4.40
CA GLU A 145 -16.96 6.68 -4.57
C GLU A 145 -15.86 5.87 -3.87
N GLU A 146 -14.60 6.24 -4.05
CA GLU A 146 -13.45 5.63 -3.38
C GLU A 146 -13.50 5.81 -1.86
N LEU A 147 -13.76 7.04 -1.40
CA LEU A 147 -13.84 7.36 0.03
C LEU A 147 -14.93 6.56 0.75
N SER A 148 -15.94 6.09 0.02
CA SER A 148 -17.06 5.31 0.55
C SER A 148 -16.87 3.80 0.36
N ARG A 149 -15.84 3.37 -0.37
CA ARG A 149 -15.59 1.97 -0.71
C ARG A 149 -14.86 1.23 0.42
N THR A 150 -15.14 -0.06 0.51
CA THR A 150 -14.36 -1.01 1.29
C THR A 150 -13.43 -1.81 0.38
N TYR A 151 -12.18 -1.93 0.77
CA TYR A 151 -11.10 -2.60 0.06
C TYR A 151 -10.81 -3.97 0.70
N ASP A 152 -9.80 -4.66 0.20
CA ASP A 152 -9.45 -6.01 0.65
C ASP A 152 -9.32 -6.10 2.18
N HIS A 153 -9.89 -7.17 2.73
CA HIS A 153 -9.99 -7.42 4.16
C HIS A 153 -10.81 -6.41 4.97
N GLY A 154 -11.75 -5.71 4.31
CA GLY A 154 -12.66 -4.80 5.02
C GLY A 154 -12.07 -3.41 5.25
N ARG A 155 -10.93 -3.08 4.62
CA ARG A 155 -10.21 -1.83 4.86
C ARG A 155 -10.91 -0.63 4.25
N ASN A 156 -10.87 0.50 4.94
CA ASN A 156 -11.23 1.80 4.34
C ASN A 156 -10.01 2.45 3.65
N VAL A 157 -10.19 3.61 3.00
CA VAL A 157 -9.10 4.34 2.29
C VAL A 157 -7.92 4.72 3.18
N GLN A 158 -8.15 5.02 4.45
CA GLN A 158 -7.10 5.36 5.41
C GLN A 158 -6.25 4.14 5.75
N GLU A 159 -6.91 3.03 6.05
CA GLU A 159 -6.26 1.75 6.34
C GLU A 159 -5.51 1.21 5.12
N PHE A 160 -6.03 1.47 3.91
CA PHE A 160 -5.35 1.15 2.66
C PHE A 160 -4.06 1.96 2.50
N LEU A 161 -4.10 3.28 2.70
CA LEU A 161 -2.89 4.12 2.66
C LEU A 161 -1.86 3.70 3.72
N PHE A 162 -2.32 3.35 4.93
CA PHE A 162 -1.41 2.85 5.98
C PHE A 162 -0.79 1.53 5.58
N HIS A 163 -1.56 0.64 4.97
CA HIS A 163 -1.08 -0.64 4.46
C HIS A 163 0.05 -0.45 3.44
N ASP A 164 -0.07 0.49 2.49
CA ASP A 164 1.00 0.81 1.54
C ASP A 164 2.29 1.30 2.26
N LEU A 165 2.16 2.11 3.30
CA LEU A 165 3.31 2.55 4.12
C LEU A 165 3.90 1.43 4.99
N GLU A 166 3.08 0.47 5.44
CA GLU A 166 3.57 -0.73 6.11
C GLU A 166 4.35 -1.63 5.13
N HIS A 167 3.90 -1.73 3.87
CA HIS A 167 4.63 -2.43 2.81
C HIS A 167 5.99 -1.80 2.51
N ALA A 168 6.04 -0.47 2.44
CA ALA A 168 7.29 0.26 2.33
C ALA A 168 8.26 -0.09 3.47
N TRP A 169 7.77 -0.12 4.72
CA TRP A 169 8.58 -0.53 5.86
C TRP A 169 9.16 -1.92 5.66
N GLN A 170 8.33 -2.90 5.27
CA GLN A 170 8.75 -4.29 5.12
C GLN A 170 9.78 -4.48 4.01
N MET A 171 9.74 -3.68 2.95
CA MET A 171 10.74 -3.73 1.88
C MET A 171 12.08 -3.11 2.30
N PHE A 172 12.05 -1.93 2.91
CA PHE A 172 13.24 -1.09 3.06
C PHE A 172 13.89 -1.13 4.45
N SER A 173 13.21 -1.67 5.46
CA SER A 173 13.76 -1.73 6.84
C SER A 173 14.86 -2.77 7.01
N ASP A 174 14.90 -3.81 6.17
CA ASP A 174 15.98 -4.80 6.13
C ASP A 174 16.75 -4.69 4.80
N PRO A 175 17.94 -4.06 4.79
CA PRO A 175 18.72 -3.86 3.58
C PRO A 175 19.26 -5.16 2.99
N THR A 176 19.27 -6.26 3.74
CA THR A 176 19.71 -7.58 3.23
C THR A 176 18.61 -8.27 2.42
N LEU A 177 17.34 -7.96 2.73
CA LEU A 177 16.19 -8.57 2.09
C LEU A 177 15.76 -7.82 0.82
N THR A 178 15.91 -6.50 0.77
CA THR A 178 15.51 -5.67 -0.39
C THR A 178 16.08 -6.17 -1.72
N PRO A 179 17.40 -6.47 -1.85
CA PRO A 179 17.95 -6.96 -3.12
C PRO A 179 17.34 -8.30 -3.53
N LEU A 180 17.07 -9.19 -2.58
CA LEU A 180 16.48 -10.50 -2.85
C LEU A 180 15.03 -10.38 -3.36
N GLN A 181 14.24 -9.46 -2.79
CA GLN A 181 12.87 -9.19 -3.26
C GLN A 181 12.86 -8.59 -4.67
N ILE A 182 13.81 -7.70 -4.97
CA ILE A 182 13.97 -7.09 -6.30
C ILE A 182 14.30 -8.17 -7.33
N GLU A 183 15.30 -9.01 -7.06
CA GLU A 183 15.70 -10.08 -7.98
C GLU A 183 14.59 -11.12 -8.18
N MET A 184 13.88 -11.51 -7.11
CA MET A 184 12.71 -12.39 -7.23
C MET A 184 11.64 -11.77 -8.15
N SER A 185 11.35 -10.48 -7.97
CA SER A 185 10.37 -9.76 -8.80
C SER A 185 10.80 -9.67 -10.26
N LYS A 186 12.09 -9.42 -10.54
CA LYS A 186 12.65 -9.44 -11.91
C LYS A 186 12.48 -10.79 -12.57
N LYS A 187 12.82 -11.87 -11.85
CA LYS A 187 12.67 -13.25 -12.36
C LYS A 187 11.21 -13.57 -12.64
N LEU A 188 10.29 -13.22 -11.75
CA LEU A 188 8.84 -13.38 -11.97
C LEU A 188 8.35 -12.63 -13.20
N LEU A 189 8.74 -11.35 -13.35
CA LEU A 189 8.35 -10.54 -14.49
C LEU A 189 8.87 -11.16 -15.80
N ALA A 190 10.12 -11.62 -15.82
CA ALA A 190 10.72 -12.27 -16.98
C ALA A 190 10.00 -13.58 -17.35
N LEU A 191 9.62 -14.40 -16.36
CA LEU A 191 8.83 -15.61 -16.60
C LEU A 191 7.44 -15.29 -17.16
N ASN A 192 6.79 -14.26 -16.62
CA ASN A 192 5.50 -13.79 -17.13
C ASN A 192 5.61 -13.31 -18.59
N GLN A 193 6.64 -12.53 -18.92
CA GLN A 193 6.90 -12.05 -20.29
C GLN A 193 7.22 -13.17 -21.29
N LYS A 194 7.81 -14.28 -20.82
CA LYS A 194 8.05 -15.50 -21.61
C LYS A 194 6.79 -16.36 -21.80
N GLY A 195 5.65 -15.95 -21.25
CA GLY A 195 4.40 -16.72 -21.34
C GLY A 195 4.32 -17.94 -20.40
N VAL A 196 5.24 -18.08 -19.44
CA VAL A 196 5.31 -19.27 -18.57
C VAL A 196 4.03 -19.47 -17.75
N PHE A 197 3.32 -18.37 -17.46
CA PHE A 197 2.09 -18.40 -16.67
C PHE A 197 0.80 -18.39 -17.51
N GLU A 198 0.86 -18.42 -18.84
CA GLU A 198 -0.34 -18.27 -19.70
C GLU A 198 -1.44 -19.28 -19.38
N GLU A 199 -1.09 -20.56 -19.24
CA GLU A 199 -2.06 -21.63 -18.92
C GLU A 199 -2.66 -21.48 -17.52
N ILE A 200 -1.86 -20.99 -16.56
CA ILE A 200 -2.31 -20.71 -15.19
C ILE A 200 -3.26 -19.51 -15.18
N LEU A 201 -2.93 -18.46 -15.94
CA LEU A 201 -3.73 -17.23 -16.08
C LEU A 201 -5.07 -17.49 -16.78
N ALA A 202 -5.15 -18.52 -17.63
CA ALA A 202 -6.41 -18.96 -18.25
C ALA A 202 -7.42 -19.55 -17.24
N ILE A 203 -6.99 -19.88 -16.01
CA ILE A 203 -7.85 -20.43 -14.96
C ILE A 203 -8.19 -19.33 -13.95
N PRO A 204 -9.44 -18.84 -13.85
CA PRO A 204 -9.78 -17.65 -13.04
C PRO A 204 -9.37 -17.72 -11.56
N VAL A 205 -9.52 -18.89 -10.93
CA VAL A 205 -9.15 -19.07 -9.51
C VAL A 205 -7.62 -18.98 -9.34
N LEU A 206 -6.85 -19.59 -10.22
CA LEU A 206 -5.38 -19.57 -10.16
C LEU A 206 -4.82 -18.23 -10.61
N LYS A 207 -5.48 -17.58 -11.59
CA LYS A 207 -5.19 -16.20 -11.96
C LYS A 207 -5.25 -15.28 -10.74
N LYS A 208 -6.32 -15.36 -9.93
CA LYS A 208 -6.45 -14.53 -8.72
C LYS A 208 -5.32 -14.80 -7.71
N GLU A 209 -4.92 -16.06 -7.54
CA GLU A 209 -3.80 -16.42 -6.66
C GLU A 209 -2.45 -15.91 -7.21
N LEU A 210 -2.24 -15.96 -8.53
CA LEU A 210 -1.03 -15.46 -9.16
C LEU A 210 -0.98 -13.91 -9.16
N ASP A 211 -2.11 -13.26 -9.44
CA ASP A 211 -2.29 -11.81 -9.31
C ASP A 211 -1.92 -11.37 -7.89
N TYR A 212 -2.34 -12.13 -6.87
CA TYR A 212 -1.96 -11.86 -5.48
C TYR A 212 -0.44 -11.94 -5.27
N ILE A 213 0.25 -12.91 -5.88
CA ILE A 213 1.72 -12.98 -5.80
C ILE A 213 2.38 -11.79 -6.50
N PHE A 214 1.84 -11.35 -7.64
CA PHE A 214 2.38 -10.20 -8.38
C PHE A 214 2.15 -8.87 -7.65
N SER A 215 1.05 -8.74 -6.89
CA SER A 215 0.74 -7.54 -6.11
C SER A 215 1.21 -7.58 -4.66
N ASP A 216 1.70 -8.71 -4.14
CA ASP A 216 2.16 -8.82 -2.76
C ASP A 216 3.51 -8.11 -2.56
N MET A 217 3.42 -6.90 -2.00
CA MET A 217 4.55 -6.05 -1.67
C MET A 217 5.32 -6.51 -0.41
N ASN A 218 4.86 -7.54 0.31
CA ASN A 218 5.42 -8.02 1.59
C ASN A 218 6.24 -9.31 1.48
N THR A 219 6.35 -9.93 0.31
CA THR A 219 6.77 -11.32 0.29
C THR A 219 8.29 -11.47 0.46
N HIS A 220 8.71 -12.05 1.58
CA HIS A 220 10.01 -12.70 1.66
C HIS A 220 10.11 -13.73 0.51
N PRO A 221 11.23 -13.84 -0.22
CA PRO A 221 11.33 -14.73 -1.39
C PRO A 221 10.87 -16.17 -1.16
N SER A 222 11.08 -16.71 0.05
CA SER A 222 10.58 -18.03 0.44
C SER A 222 9.05 -18.15 0.40
N HIS A 223 8.32 -17.14 0.85
CA HIS A 223 6.86 -17.12 0.79
C HIS A 223 6.38 -17.07 -0.66
N THR A 224 7.04 -16.30 -1.53
CA THR A 224 6.74 -16.26 -2.97
C THR A 224 6.88 -17.64 -3.59
N LEU A 225 8.02 -18.31 -3.33
CA LEU A 225 8.28 -19.66 -3.83
C LEU A 225 7.25 -20.67 -3.33
N MET A 226 6.89 -20.63 -2.04
CA MET A 226 5.88 -21.53 -1.47
C MET A 226 4.49 -21.30 -2.09
N SER A 227 4.09 -20.04 -2.30
CA SER A 227 2.81 -19.71 -2.94
C SER A 227 2.79 -20.16 -4.40
N LEU A 228 3.87 -19.93 -5.16
CA LEU A 228 4.00 -20.43 -6.53
C LEU A 228 3.91 -21.96 -6.60
N LYS A 229 4.63 -22.65 -5.71
CA LYS A 229 4.56 -24.12 -5.62
C LYS A 229 3.14 -24.60 -5.38
N SER A 230 2.39 -23.91 -4.51
CA SER A 230 0.98 -24.21 -4.23
C SER A 230 0.10 -24.04 -5.47
N ILE A 231 0.27 -22.95 -6.22
CA ILE A 231 -0.46 -22.69 -7.48
C ILE A 231 -0.17 -23.79 -8.51
N ILE A 232 1.08 -24.16 -8.71
CA ILE A 232 1.48 -25.20 -9.67
C ILE A 232 0.94 -26.57 -9.27
N LEU A 233 0.94 -26.88 -7.98
CA LEU A 233 0.34 -28.11 -7.47
C LEU A 233 -1.18 -28.14 -7.76
N LYS A 234 -1.88 -27.02 -7.54
CA LYS A 234 -3.32 -26.91 -7.85
C LYS A 234 -3.59 -26.99 -9.36
N PHE A 235 -2.71 -26.42 -10.18
CA PHE A 235 -2.79 -26.49 -11.63
C PHE A 235 -2.76 -27.95 -12.12
N HIS A 236 -1.83 -28.76 -11.62
CA HIS A 236 -1.68 -30.18 -11.98
C HIS A 236 -2.64 -31.14 -11.27
N LYS A 237 -3.52 -30.63 -10.39
CA LYS A 237 -4.64 -31.39 -9.80
C LYS A 237 -5.91 -31.34 -10.63
N LYS A 238 -5.94 -30.55 -11.70
CA LYS A 238 -7.13 -30.41 -12.55
C LYS A 238 -7.24 -31.55 -13.56
N ASP A 239 -7.63 -32.71 -13.05
CA ASP A 239 -8.49 -33.63 -13.76
C ASP A 239 -9.53 -34.16 -12.75
N ASP A 240 -10.80 -33.85 -13.02
CA ASP A 240 -12.03 -34.35 -12.38
C ASP A 240 -12.58 -33.63 -11.09
N PRO A 241 -13.53 -32.70 -11.24
CA PRO A 241 -14.33 -32.11 -10.15
C PRO A 241 -15.20 -33.11 -9.37
N SER A 242 -15.41 -34.33 -9.89
CA SER A 242 -16.16 -35.40 -9.20
C SER A 242 -15.27 -36.30 -8.34
N SER A 243 -13.94 -36.23 -8.51
CA SER A 243 -12.98 -36.96 -7.69
C SER A 243 -12.35 -36.00 -6.67
N ARG A 244 -12.75 -36.10 -5.40
CA ARG A 244 -12.05 -35.41 -4.29
C ARG A 244 -10.65 -36.00 -4.03
N LEU A 245 -10.13 -36.83 -4.94
CA LEU A 245 -8.99 -37.73 -4.74
C LEU A 245 -8.13 -37.93 -6.00
N SER A 246 -8.23 -37.11 -7.05
CA SER A 246 -7.23 -37.21 -8.13
C SER A 246 -5.86 -36.78 -7.58
N GLU A 247 -4.94 -37.73 -7.50
CA GLU A 247 -3.55 -37.45 -7.21
C GLU A 247 -3.01 -36.53 -8.30
N PRO A 248 -2.20 -35.51 -7.94
CA PRO A 248 -1.55 -34.68 -8.96
C PRO A 248 -0.80 -35.59 -9.92
N ASN A 249 -0.74 -35.23 -11.21
CA ASN A 249 0.23 -35.85 -12.10
C ASN A 249 1.64 -35.50 -11.59
N GLU A 250 2.19 -36.35 -10.73
CA GLU A 250 3.38 -36.07 -9.93
C GLU A 250 4.58 -35.78 -10.84
N LYS A 251 4.69 -36.49 -11.96
CA LYS A 251 5.74 -36.25 -12.97
C LYS A 251 5.59 -34.89 -13.64
N ALA A 252 4.37 -34.51 -14.06
CA ALA A 252 4.12 -33.21 -14.68
C ALA A 252 4.34 -32.05 -13.70
N PHE A 253 3.86 -32.21 -12.46
CA PHE A 253 4.12 -31.28 -11.36
C PHE A 253 5.62 -31.12 -11.10
N GLN A 254 6.34 -32.22 -10.89
CA GLN A 254 7.76 -32.17 -10.56
C GLN A 254 8.57 -31.56 -11.70
N SER A 255 8.23 -31.86 -12.96
CA SER A 255 8.87 -31.26 -14.13
C SER A 255 8.64 -29.73 -14.18
N HIS A 256 7.39 -29.28 -14.04
CA HIS A 256 7.05 -27.86 -14.04
C HIS A 256 7.71 -27.12 -12.85
N TRP A 257 7.64 -27.70 -11.65
CA TRP A 257 8.26 -27.11 -10.47
C TRP A 257 9.79 -27.05 -10.58
N ASN A 258 10.45 -28.09 -11.09
CA ASN A 258 11.90 -28.08 -11.28
C ASN A 258 12.35 -27.00 -12.26
N PHE A 259 11.61 -26.81 -13.35
CA PHE A 259 11.86 -25.72 -14.29
C PHE A 259 11.76 -24.36 -13.59
N LEU A 260 10.64 -24.09 -12.90
CA LEU A 260 10.44 -22.81 -12.22
C LEU A 260 11.45 -22.57 -11.08
N ALA A 261 11.74 -23.59 -10.27
CA ALA A 261 12.72 -23.48 -9.19
C ALA A 261 14.12 -23.15 -9.73
N LYS A 262 14.51 -23.74 -10.88
CA LYS A 262 15.79 -23.45 -11.54
C LYS A 262 15.87 -22.00 -12.05
N GLU A 263 14.76 -21.45 -12.55
CA GLU A 263 14.76 -20.05 -13.02
C GLU A 263 14.71 -19.07 -11.82
N LEU A 264 14.06 -19.45 -10.72
CA LEU A 264 13.79 -18.58 -9.56
C LEU A 264 14.90 -18.56 -8.50
N ILE A 265 15.64 -19.65 -8.31
CA ILE A 265 16.73 -19.79 -7.33
C ILE A 265 18.07 -19.63 -8.07
#